data_AF-Q0RE86-F1
#
_entry.id   AF-Q0RE86-F1
#
_cell.length_a   1.000
_cell.length_b   1.000
_cell.length_c   1.000
_cell.angle_alpha   90.00
_cell.angle_beta   90.00
_cell.angle_gamma   90.00
#
_symmetry.space_group_name_H-M   'P 1'
#
loop_
_entity.id
_entity.type
_entity.pdbx_description
1 polymer ?
#
loop_
_entity_poly.entity_id
_entity_poly.type
_entity_poly.pdbx_seq_one_letter_code
_entity_poly.pdbx_strand_id
1 'polypeptide(L)' 'MIITGRSTRILIDQIRTIDSSYVTGELVDYLSRDDMAQVEHILSRYLGLLH' A
#
# COMPACT_ATOMS: atom_id res chain seq x y z
N MET A 1 -0.15 10.32 0.08
CA MET A 1 1.30 10.03 0.09
C MET A 1 1.91 10.39 -1.25
N ILE A 2 3.23 10.59 -1.30
CA ILE A 2 3.98 10.86 -2.53
C ILE A 2 4.69 9.57 -2.96
N ILE A 3 4.52 9.17 -4.23
CA ILE A 3 5.22 8.04 -4.84
C ILE A 3 5.89 8.57 -6.10
N THR A 4 7.21 8.47 -6.22
CA THR A 4 7.99 9.00 -7.35
C THR A 4 7.68 10.48 -7.66
N GLY A 5 7.53 11.30 -6.61
CA GLY A 5 7.18 12.72 -6.75
C GLY A 5 5.72 13.02 -7.12
N ARG A 6 4.86 12.00 -7.19
CA ARG A 6 3.44 12.14 -7.55
C ARG A 6 2.53 11.93 -6.35
N SER A 7 1.59 12.85 -6.15
CA SER A 7 0.51 12.65 -5.19
C SER A 7 -0.31 11.44 -5.58
N THR A 8 -0.35 10.44 -4.69
CA THR A 8 -0.97 9.14 -4.94
C THR A 8 -1.94 8.79 -3.82
N ARG A 9 -3.08 8.20 -4.21
CA ARG A 9 -4.11 7.66 -3.32
C ARG A 9 -4.06 6.13 -3.36
N ILE A 10 -3.92 5.50 -2.19
CA ILE A 10 -4.05 4.05 -2.04
C ILE A 10 -5.53 3.68 -1.86
N LEU A 11 -5.97 2.62 -2.53
CA LEU A 11 -7.33 2.07 -2.46
C LEU A 11 -7.32 0.78 -1.61
N ILE A 12 -7.52 0.92 -0.30
CA ILE A 12 -7.45 -0.20 0.67
C ILE A 12 -8.56 -1.25 0.43
N ASP A 13 -9.64 -0.89 -0.25
CA ASP A 13 -10.73 -1.78 -0.61
C ASP A 13 -10.46 -2.60 -1.89
N GLN A 14 -9.38 -2.31 -2.62
CA GLN A 14 -9.03 -2.95 -3.90
C GLN A 14 -7.83 -3.89 -3.77
N ILE A 15 -7.79 -4.70 -2.71
CA ILE A 15 -6.68 -5.61 -2.43
C ILE A 15 -6.91 -6.94 -3.14
N ARG A 16 -5.83 -7.47 -3.74
CA ARG A 16 -5.83 -8.79 -4.37
C ARG A 16 -4.50 -9.48 -4.17
N THR A 17 -4.53 -10.80 -4.11
CA THR A 17 -3.32 -11.62 -4.25
C THR A 17 -2.88 -11.64 -5.71
N ILE A 18 -1.59 -11.50 -5.93
CA ILE A 18 -0.93 -11.69 -7.23
C ILE A 18 0.28 -12.61 -7.04
N ASP A 19 0.60 -13.40 -8.06
CA ASP A 19 1.89 -14.09 -8.10
C ASP A 19 2.97 -13.06 -8.46
N SER A 20 4.08 -13.09 -7.72
CA SER A 20 5.23 -12.20 -7.94
C SER A 20 5.80 -12.27 -9.35
N SER A 21 5.62 -13.39 -10.07
CA SER A 21 6.02 -13.51 -11.47
C SER A 21 5.30 -12.54 -12.41
N TYR A 22 4.15 -12.00 -11.98
CA TYR A 22 3.41 -10.97 -12.72
C TYR A 22 3.86 -9.55 -12.37
N VAL A 23 4.74 -9.36 -11.39
CA VAL A 23 5.36 -8.06 -11.09
C VAL A 23 6.53 -7.87 -12.05
N THR A 24 6.30 -7.09 -13.11
CA THR A 24 7.31 -6.81 -14.14
C THR A 24 7.90 -5.42 -13.99
N GLY A 25 9.17 -5.26 -14.33
CA GLY A 25 9.88 -3.98 -14.29
C GLY A 25 10.64 -3.75 -13.00
N GLU A 26 11.22 -2.56 -12.88
CA GLU A 26 12.01 -2.17 -11.71
C GLU A 26 11.12 -1.70 -10.56
N LEU A 27 11.66 -1.78 -9.35
CA LEU A 27 11.03 -1.20 -8.16
C LEU A 27 10.74 0.30 -8.38
N VAL A 28 9.52 0.72 -8.07
CA VAL A 28 9.05 2.10 -8.28
C VAL A 28 9.48 3.03 -7.15
N ASP A 29 9.24 2.67 -5.89
CA ASP A 29 9.55 3.49 -4.72
C ASP A 29 9.43 2.67 -3.42
N TYR A 30 9.86 3.25 -2.30
CA TYR A 30 9.57 2.76 -0.95
C TYR A 30 8.67 3.75 -0.20
N LEU A 31 7.72 3.22 0.57
CA LEU A 31 6.95 4.05 1.49
C LEU A 31 7.81 4.47 2.68
N SER A 32 7.64 5.71 3.12
CA SER A 32 8.19 6.15 4.40
C SER A 32 7.56 5.37 5.56
N ARG A 33 8.22 5.38 6.72
CA ARG A 33 7.68 4.74 7.93
C ARG A 33 6.27 5.24 8.26
N ASP A 34 6.04 6.54 8.14
CA ASP A 34 4.75 7.16 8.49
C ASP A 34 3.67 6.84 7.46
N ASP A 35 4.01 6.83 6.16
CA ASP A 35 3.10 6.39 5.11
C ASP A 35 2.72 4.92 5.26
N MET A 36 3.68 4.04 5.57
CA MET A 36 3.42 2.63 5.81
C MET A 36 2.54 2.42 7.06
N ALA A 37 2.82 3.14 8.16
CA ALA A 37 1.99 3.07 9.37
C ALA A 37 0.54 3.51 9.11
N GLN A 38 0.34 4.52 8.25
CA GLN A 38 -1.01 4.91 7.82
C GLN A 38 -1.71 3.80 7.03
N VAL A 39 -1.00 3.12 6.11
CA VAL A 39 -1.55 1.99 5.35
C VAL A 39 -1.94 0.84 6.30
N GLU A 40 -1.06 0.45 7.22
CA GLU A 40 -1.31 -0.62 8.18
C GLU A 40 -2.51 -0.32 9.08
N HIS A 41 -2.64 0.92 9.56
CA HIS A 41 -3.77 1.32 10.40
C HIS A 41 -5.11 1.22 9.65
N ILE A 42 -5.18 1.76 8.42
CA ILE A 42 -6.42 1.73 7.64
C ILE A 42 -6.74 0.31 7.18
N LEU A 43 -5.74 -0.48 6.81
CA LEU A 43 -5.90 -1.89 6.44
C LEU A 43 -6.44 -2.72 7.62
N SER A 44 -5.87 -2.54 8.81
CA SER A 44 -6.34 -3.22 10.02
C SER A 44 -7.79 -2.88 10.33
N ARG A 45 -8.19 -1.61 10.15
CA ARG A 45 -9.57 -1.18 10.29
C ARG A 45 -10.48 -1.82 9.24
N TYR A 46 -10.07 -1.85 7.97
CA TYR A 46 -10.84 -2.45 6.88
C TYR A 46 -11.07 -3.95 7.09
N LEU A 47 -10.06 -4.65 7.61
CA LEU A 47 -10.13 -6.08 7.92
C LEU A 47 -10.79 -6.40 9.27
N GLY A 48 -11.17 -5.39 10.07
CA GLY A 48 -11.79 -5.59 11.38
C GLY A 48 -10.84 -6.14 12.46
N LEU A 49 -9.53 -5.88 12.33
CA LEU A 49 -8.48 -6.38 13.23
C LEU A 49 -8.16 -5.44 14.39
N LEU A 50 -8.71 -4.22 14.37
CA LEU A 50 -8.59 -3.29 15.50
C LEU A 50 -9.61 -3.70 16.57
N HIS A 51 -9.12 -4.19 17.71
CA HIS A 51 -9.89 -4.54 18.91
C HIS A 51 -9.55 -3.58 20.05
#